data_AF-A0A1H8FRT9-F1
#
_entry.id   AF-A0A1H8FRT9-F1
#
_cell.length_a   1.000
_cell.length_b   1.000
_cell.length_c   1.000
_cell.angle_alpha   90.00
_cell.angle_beta   90.00
_cell.angle_gamma   90.00
#
_symmetry.space_group_name_H-M   'P 1'
#
loop_
_entity.id
_entity.type
_entity.pdbx_description
1 polymer ?
#
loop_
_entity_poly.entity_id
_entity_poly.type
_entity_poly.pdbx_seq_one_letter_code
_entity_poly.pdbx_strand_id
1 'polypeptide(L)'
;MEDRVVLQSFDWQTLIEMKKLNPNISTSALWQEQPSWGRDSESLRRYEKKKSSWLGGLDIKDYQGNPVKATHAIGTDIISPYYTEISKQDVDEAHSLDMKIVPWTVNNEKDMNMLLDMGVDGIISYKP
;
A
#
# COMPACT_ATOMS: atom_id res chain seq x y z
N MET A 1 -12.27 20.06 5.86
CA MET A 1 -12.58 18.72 5.28
C MET A 1 -11.32 17.91 5.08
N GLU A 2 -10.17 18.58 4.85
CA GLU A 2 -8.84 17.99 4.68
C GLU A 2 -8.53 16.90 5.72
N ASP A 3 -8.78 17.14 7.00
CA ASP A 3 -8.52 16.16 8.09
C ASP A 3 -9.42 14.91 8.08
N ARG A 4 -10.36 14.81 7.13
CA ARG A 4 -11.31 13.69 6.98
C ARG A 4 -11.29 13.10 5.58
N VAL A 5 -10.25 13.39 4.78
CA VAL A 5 -10.08 12.88 3.43
C VAL A 5 -8.73 12.18 3.32
N VAL A 6 -8.73 10.98 2.76
CA VAL A 6 -7.53 10.25 2.36
C VAL A 6 -7.56 10.07 0.86
N LEU A 7 -6.51 10.51 0.15
CA LEU A 7 -6.34 10.19 -1.27
C LEU A 7 -5.62 8.85 -1.39
N GLN A 8 -6.28 7.86 -1.96
CA GLN A 8 -5.72 6.52 -2.16
C GLN A 8 -5.52 6.22 -3.65
N SER A 9 -4.40 5.60 -4.04
CA SER A 9 -4.10 5.28 -5.45
C SER A 9 -3.13 4.11 -5.63
N PHE A 10 -3.30 3.32 -6.69
CA PHE A 10 -2.27 2.40 -7.21
C PHE A 10 -1.15 3.14 -7.94
N ASP A 11 -1.47 4.25 -8.61
CA ASP A 11 -0.47 5.11 -9.23
C ASP A 11 0.11 6.04 -8.17
N TRP A 12 1.31 5.70 -7.69
CA TRP A 12 2.02 6.44 -6.66
C TRP A 12 2.50 7.81 -7.16
N GLN A 13 2.58 8.05 -8.48
CA GLN A 13 2.83 9.40 -9.00
C GLN A 13 1.74 10.37 -8.52
N THR A 14 0.48 9.91 -8.52
CA THR A 14 -0.65 10.72 -8.05
C THR A 14 -0.47 11.13 -6.58
N LEU A 15 0.05 10.24 -5.74
CA LEU A 15 0.28 10.50 -4.32
C LEU A 15 1.43 11.49 -4.12
N ILE A 16 2.51 11.33 -4.88
CA ILE A 16 3.65 12.25 -4.89
C ILE A 16 3.19 13.66 -5.29
N GLU A 17 2.37 13.79 -6.35
CA GLU A 17 1.85 15.09 -6.76
C GLU A 17 0.89 15.67 -5.72
N MET A 18 0.06 14.86 -5.08
CA MET A 18 -0.81 15.32 -3.99
C MET A 18 0.00 15.90 -2.83
N LYS A 19 1.08 15.22 -2.41
CA LYS A 19 1.95 15.73 -1.33
C LYS A 19 2.63 17.06 -1.69
N LYS A 20 2.95 17.30 -2.96
CA LYS A 20 3.47 18.60 -3.43
C LYS A 20 2.40 19.70 -3.42
N LEU A 21 1.17 19.35 -3.79
CA LEU A 21 0.06 20.30 -3.92
C LEU A 21 -0.55 20.67 -2.56
N ASN A 22 -0.81 19.69 -1.70
CA ASN A 22 -1.27 19.91 -0.33
C ASN A 22 -0.79 18.76 0.58
N PRO A 23 0.29 18.97 1.36
CA PRO A 23 0.83 17.94 2.24
C PRO A 23 -0.08 17.58 3.43
N ASN A 24 -1.09 18.40 3.75
CA ASN A 24 -2.02 18.13 4.84
C ASN A 24 -3.05 17.05 4.50
N ILE A 25 -3.24 16.73 3.21
CA ILE A 25 -4.09 15.62 2.79
C ILE A 25 -3.30 14.32 2.98
N SER A 26 -3.84 13.42 3.80
CA SER A 26 -3.25 12.09 3.96
C SER A 26 -3.34 11.29 2.67
N THR A 27 -2.27 10.57 2.34
CA THR A 27 -2.20 9.72 1.15
C THR A 27 -2.10 8.26 1.52
N SER A 28 -2.75 7.40 0.72
CA SER A 28 -2.66 5.95 0.87
C SER A 28 -2.15 5.24 -0.39
N ALA A 29 -1.05 4.52 -0.26
CA ALA A 29 -0.43 3.78 -1.37
C ALA A 29 -1.00 2.37 -1.48
N LEU A 30 -1.60 2.04 -2.63
CA LEU A 30 -2.06 0.69 -2.94
C LEU A 30 -1.01 -0.10 -3.72
N TRP A 31 -0.98 -1.42 -3.52
CA TRP A 31 -0.35 -2.37 -4.43
C TRP A 31 -1.08 -3.72 -4.43
N GLN A 32 -0.82 -4.50 -5.47
CA GLN A 32 -1.22 -5.90 -5.61
C GLN A 32 -0.24 -6.65 -6.52
N GLU A 33 -0.11 -7.95 -6.31
CA GLU A 33 0.72 -8.92 -7.03
C GLU A 33 -0.11 -10.19 -7.31
N GLN A 34 -1.24 -10.00 -8.00
CA GLN A 34 -2.21 -11.03 -8.41
C GLN A 34 -2.14 -11.31 -9.92
N PRO A 35 -1.16 -12.09 -10.41
CA PRO A 35 -0.98 -12.33 -11.85
C PRO A 35 -2.21 -13.00 -12.51
N SER A 36 -3.02 -13.74 -11.76
CA SER A 36 -4.26 -14.35 -12.24
C SER A 36 -5.34 -13.33 -12.62
N TRP A 37 -5.24 -12.08 -12.16
CA TRP A 37 -6.18 -11.00 -12.49
C TRP A 37 -5.72 -10.16 -13.70
N GLY A 38 -4.62 -10.56 -14.34
CA GLY A 38 -4.04 -9.89 -15.49
C GLY A 38 -2.81 -9.07 -15.15
N ARG A 39 -2.09 -8.64 -16.19
CA ARG A 39 -0.77 -8.02 -16.07
C ARG A 39 -0.74 -6.75 -15.22
N ASP A 40 -1.81 -5.98 -15.26
CA ASP A 40 -1.90 -4.73 -14.49
C ASP A 40 -2.15 -4.96 -12.99
N SER A 41 -2.42 -6.22 -12.61
CA SER A 41 -2.52 -6.65 -11.22
C SER A 41 -1.20 -7.05 -10.59
N GLU A 42 -0.08 -6.58 -11.14
CA GLU A 42 1.25 -6.71 -10.58
C GLU A 42 1.89 -5.31 -10.55
N SER A 43 1.60 -4.56 -9.49
CA SER A 43 1.96 -3.15 -9.35
C SER A 43 3.44 -2.94 -9.08
N LEU A 44 4.10 -3.85 -8.36
CA LEU A 44 5.50 -3.74 -7.97
C LEU A 44 6.44 -4.18 -9.09
N ARG A 45 6.04 -5.19 -9.87
CA ARG A 45 6.82 -5.76 -11.00
C ARG A 45 8.25 -6.16 -10.59
N ARG A 46 8.39 -6.78 -9.41
CA ARG A 46 9.68 -7.05 -8.75
C ARG A 46 10.69 -7.80 -9.61
N TYR A 47 10.21 -8.68 -10.49
CA TYR A 47 11.03 -9.56 -11.31
C TYR A 47 11.27 -9.03 -12.73
N GLU A 48 10.79 -7.83 -13.06
CA GLU A 48 10.96 -7.27 -14.38
C GLU A 48 12.26 -6.48 -14.57
N LYS A 49 12.72 -6.45 -15.82
CA LYS A 49 13.87 -5.64 -16.23
C LYS A 49 13.58 -4.14 -16.12
N LYS A 50 12.38 -3.72 -16.50
CA LYS A 50 11.96 -2.32 -16.46
C LYS A 50 11.32 -2.01 -15.11
N LYS A 51 11.52 -0.78 -14.63
CA LYS A 51 10.81 -0.27 -13.46
C LYS A 51 9.30 -0.24 -13.70
N SER A 52 8.55 -0.40 -12.62
CA SER A 52 7.10 -0.32 -12.70
C SER A 52 6.62 1.11 -12.98
N SER A 53 5.61 1.23 -13.83
CA SER A 53 4.93 2.49 -14.09
C SER A 53 4.08 2.96 -12.91
N TRP A 54 3.73 2.07 -11.98
CA TRP A 54 2.86 2.37 -10.84
C TRP A 54 3.59 3.07 -9.70
N LEU A 55 4.91 2.94 -9.58
CA LEU A 55 5.65 3.34 -8.37
C LEU A 55 6.19 4.78 -8.43
N GLY A 56 5.55 5.66 -9.20
CA GLY A 56 5.92 7.09 -9.23
C GLY A 56 7.37 7.33 -9.65
N GLY A 57 7.91 6.47 -10.50
CA GLY A 57 9.28 6.54 -10.99
C GLY A 57 10.33 5.79 -10.16
N LEU A 58 10.00 5.26 -8.98
CA LEU A 58 10.86 4.38 -8.20
C LEU A 58 11.05 3.01 -8.88
N ASP A 59 12.17 2.36 -8.59
CA ASP A 59 12.36 0.94 -8.85
C ASP A 59 12.34 0.19 -7.50
N ILE A 60 11.44 -0.80 -7.37
CA ILE A 60 11.28 -1.58 -6.15
C ILE A 60 12.57 -2.35 -5.79
N LYS A 61 13.45 -2.60 -6.76
CA LYS A 61 14.75 -3.25 -6.54
C LYS A 61 15.71 -2.40 -5.70
N ASP A 62 15.59 -1.07 -5.75
CA ASP A 62 16.37 -0.16 -4.90
C ASP A 62 16.03 -0.33 -3.41
N TYR A 63 14.86 -0.90 -3.13
CA TYR A 63 14.36 -1.23 -1.80
C TYR A 63 14.43 -2.75 -1.51
N GLN A 64 15.24 -3.50 -2.25
CA GLN A 64 15.36 -4.96 -2.11
C GLN A 64 14.03 -5.71 -2.26
N GLY A 65 13.11 -5.16 -3.06
CA GLY A 65 11.77 -5.70 -3.24
C GLY A 65 10.77 -5.27 -2.16
N ASN A 66 11.15 -4.50 -1.15
CA ASN A 66 10.29 -4.16 -0.01
C ASN A 66 9.34 -2.99 -0.33
N PRO A 67 8.01 -3.22 -0.41
CA PRO A 67 7.05 -2.17 -0.73
C PRO A 67 6.79 -1.21 0.43
N VAL A 68 6.95 -1.63 1.68
CA VAL A 68 6.79 -0.78 2.86
C VAL A 68 7.87 0.31 2.87
N LYS A 69 9.14 -0.04 2.63
CA LYS A 69 10.21 0.97 2.51
C LYS A 69 10.04 1.88 1.30
N ALA A 70 9.60 1.33 0.17
CA ALA A 70 9.39 2.12 -1.05
C ALA A 70 8.24 3.14 -0.89
N THR A 71 7.16 2.76 -0.21
CA THR A 71 6.05 3.68 0.10
C THR A 71 6.43 4.75 1.12
N HIS A 72 7.25 4.41 2.12
CA HIS A 72 7.82 5.41 3.03
C HIS A 72 8.66 6.45 2.29
N ALA A 73 9.46 6.03 1.30
CA ALA A 73 10.32 6.93 0.53
C ALA A 73 9.57 7.97 -0.32
N ILE A 74 8.29 7.72 -0.64
CA ILE A 74 7.42 8.70 -1.31
C ILE A 74 6.61 9.56 -0.32
N GLY A 75 6.82 9.40 0.98
CA GLY A 75 6.16 10.17 2.04
C GLY A 75 4.68 9.84 2.23
N THR A 76 4.27 8.60 1.98
CA THR A 76 2.90 8.14 2.21
C THR A 76 2.61 7.95 3.71
N ASP A 77 1.38 8.23 4.14
CA ASP A 77 0.98 8.07 5.56
C ASP A 77 0.31 6.72 5.84
N ILE A 78 -0.29 6.10 4.81
CA ILE A 78 -1.05 4.85 4.93
C ILE A 78 -0.69 3.90 3.79
N ILE A 79 -0.41 2.64 4.07
CA ILE A 79 -0.29 1.60 3.03
C ILE A 79 -1.55 0.74 2.98
N SER A 80 -2.04 0.47 1.78
CA SER A 80 -3.27 -0.30 1.55
C SER A 80 -3.02 -1.44 0.56
N PRO A 81 -2.39 -2.54 1.00
CA PRO A 81 -2.08 -3.70 0.15
C PRO A 81 -3.26 -4.63 -0.07
N TYR A 82 -3.18 -5.46 -1.11
CA TYR A 82 -4.02 -6.65 -1.18
C TYR A 82 -3.73 -7.57 0.00
N TYR A 83 -4.77 -8.01 0.72
CA TYR A 83 -4.64 -8.57 2.07
C TYR A 83 -3.82 -9.85 2.18
N THR A 84 -3.68 -10.63 1.10
CA THR A 84 -2.87 -11.86 1.10
C THR A 84 -1.38 -11.59 0.87
N GLU A 85 -0.98 -10.34 0.67
CA GLU A 85 0.38 -9.96 0.25
C GLU A 85 1.15 -9.24 1.35
N ILE A 86 0.74 -9.45 2.59
CA ILE A 86 1.38 -8.88 3.77
C ILE A 86 1.60 -9.91 4.85
N SER A 87 2.60 -9.64 5.69
CA SER A 87 2.98 -10.39 6.86
C SER A 87 2.96 -9.51 8.10
N LYS A 88 3.08 -10.14 9.28
CA LYS A 88 3.22 -9.41 10.55
C LYS A 88 4.44 -8.50 10.55
N GLN A 89 5.51 -8.92 9.87
CA GLN A 89 6.73 -8.13 9.74
C GLN A 89 6.51 -6.87 8.91
N ASP A 90 5.67 -6.93 7.86
CA ASP A 90 5.32 -5.75 7.07
C ASP A 90 4.50 -4.76 7.90
N VAL A 91 3.58 -5.27 8.74
CA VAL A 91 2.81 -4.43 9.69
C VAL A 91 3.75 -3.74 10.69
N ASP A 92 4.63 -4.49 11.32
CA ASP A 92 5.60 -3.96 12.30
C ASP A 92 6.55 -2.93 11.67
N GLU A 93 7.00 -3.19 10.44
CA GLU A 93 7.87 -2.27 9.71
C GLU A 93 7.13 -0.98 9.34
N ALA A 94 5.87 -1.07 8.89
CA ALA A 94 5.05 0.10 8.60
C ALA A 94 4.88 1.00 9.83
N HIS A 95 4.53 0.40 10.98
CA HIS A 95 4.41 1.13 12.24
C HIS A 95 5.74 1.73 12.70
N SER A 96 6.87 1.04 12.50
CA SER A 96 8.20 1.59 12.81
C SER A 96 8.59 2.80 11.95
N LEU A 97 7.95 2.95 10.79
CA LEU A 97 8.11 4.05 9.85
C LEU A 97 6.99 5.10 9.95
N ASP A 98 6.20 5.05 11.04
CA ASP A 98 5.08 5.96 11.33
C ASP A 98 3.97 5.95 10.24
N MET A 99 3.82 4.83 9.54
CA MET A 99 2.75 4.60 8.58
C MET A 99 1.70 3.65 9.15
N LYS A 100 0.43 3.89 8.81
CA LYS A 100 -0.66 2.94 9.08
C LYS A 100 -0.79 1.91 7.96
N ILE A 101 -1.35 0.74 8.24
CA ILE A 101 -1.62 -0.30 7.25
C ILE A 101 -3.11 -0.72 7.25
N VAL A 102 -3.76 -0.60 6.09
CA VAL A 102 -5.20 -0.84 5.90
C VAL A 102 -5.44 -1.73 4.66
N PRO A 103 -5.37 -3.07 4.80
CA PRO A 103 -5.46 -3.98 3.66
C PRO A 103 -6.86 -4.07 3.05
N TRP A 104 -6.92 -4.47 1.77
CA TRP A 104 -8.16 -4.60 0.99
C TRP A 104 -8.16 -5.90 0.15
N THR A 105 -9.28 -6.37 -0.41
CA THR A 105 -10.61 -6.28 0.19
C THR A 105 -10.88 -7.60 0.93
N VAL A 106 -11.11 -7.52 2.23
CA VAL A 106 -11.23 -8.70 3.10
C VAL A 106 -12.70 -8.97 3.36
N ASN A 107 -13.20 -10.15 3.00
CA ASN A 107 -14.65 -10.42 2.97
C ASN A 107 -15.09 -11.66 3.76
N ASN A 108 -14.17 -12.32 4.46
CA ASN A 108 -14.49 -13.43 5.36
C ASN A 108 -13.87 -13.20 6.75
N GLU A 109 -14.59 -13.69 7.76
CA GLU A 109 -14.27 -13.46 9.17
C GLU A 109 -12.92 -14.04 9.59
N LYS A 110 -12.53 -15.19 9.01
CA LYS A 110 -11.25 -15.82 9.32
C LYS A 110 -10.08 -14.91 8.95
N ASP A 111 -10.09 -14.35 7.74
CA ASP A 111 -9.02 -13.47 7.27
C ASP A 111 -9.07 -12.12 7.98
N MET A 112 -10.26 -11.61 8.32
CA MET A 112 -10.39 -10.42 9.17
C MET A 112 -9.72 -10.62 10.53
N ASN A 113 -10.04 -11.71 11.23
CA ASN A 113 -9.46 -12.01 12.54
C ASN A 113 -7.93 -12.20 12.43
N MET A 114 -7.45 -12.87 11.39
CA MET A 114 -6.01 -13.01 11.14
C MET A 114 -5.31 -11.65 11.01
N LEU A 115 -5.88 -10.72 10.25
CA LEU A 115 -5.31 -9.39 10.06
C LEU A 115 -5.38 -8.54 11.33
N LEU A 116 -6.46 -8.66 12.10
CA LEU A 116 -6.58 -8.02 13.42
C LEU A 116 -5.53 -8.55 14.38
N ASP A 117 -5.29 -9.87 14.42
CA ASP A 117 -4.22 -10.48 15.21
C ASP A 117 -2.82 -10.02 14.74
N MET A 118 -2.68 -9.73 13.44
CA MET A 118 -1.45 -9.13 12.91
C MET A 118 -1.27 -7.66 13.32
N GLY A 119 -2.31 -6.99 13.81
CA GLY A 119 -2.26 -5.60 14.26
C GLY A 119 -2.45 -4.56 13.16
N VAL A 120 -3.18 -4.87 12.09
CA VAL A 120 -3.51 -3.85 11.06
C VAL A 120 -4.37 -2.71 11.65
N ASP A 121 -4.24 -1.51 11.10
CA ASP A 121 -4.94 -0.31 11.58
C ASP A 121 -6.38 -0.20 11.08
N GLY A 122 -6.74 -1.02 10.10
CA GLY A 122 -8.07 -1.08 9.53
C GLY A 122 -8.18 -2.14 8.45
N ILE A 123 -9.40 -2.35 7.98
CA ILE A 123 -9.72 -3.31 6.93
C ILE A 123 -10.69 -2.64 5.95
N ILE A 124 -10.41 -2.72 4.65
CA ILE A 124 -11.37 -2.37 3.61
C ILE A 124 -12.17 -3.65 3.27
N SER A 125 -13.49 -3.57 3.42
CA SER A 125 -14.40 -4.71 3.23
C SER A 125 -15.65 -4.31 2.44
N TYR A 126 -16.22 -5.27 1.69
CA TYR A 126 -17.59 -5.16 1.17
C TYR A 126 -18.65 -5.56 2.21
N LYS A 127 -18.23 -6.01 3.40
CA LYS A 127 -19.09 -6.47 4.51
C LYS A 127 -18.71 -5.73 5.81
N PRO A 128 -19.05 -4.44 5.93
CA PRO A 128 -18.80 -3.67 7.14
C PRO A 128 -19.68 -4.11 8.32
#